data_AF-A0A7K3XQ19-F1
#
_entry.id   AF-A0A7K3XQ19-F1
#
_cell.length_a   1.000
_cell.length_b   1.000
_cell.length_c   1.000
_cell.angle_alpha   90.00
_cell.angle_beta   90.00
_cell.angle_gamma   90.00
#
_symmetry.space_group_name_H-M   'P 1'
#
loop_
_entity.id
_entity.type
_entity.pdbx_description
1 polymer ?
#
loop_
_entity_poly.entity_id
_entity_poly.type
_entity_poly.pdbx_seq_one_letter_code
_entity_poly.pdbx_strand_id
1 'polypeptide(L)'
;MKNIFLITILLFLFSCDSVIAKPTRPLSSACQTIDFKLQWDTIRVLKNPYKGWYHHLLDNGVDKYPIKNDTMFAAFPGMDHLYLRLAWSYLEPAEGHYDWHRIDEVVAKYVPLGYKISFRITSKETGTFPGSVGHELNGIQFATPTWVEKAGAKGTVAMSGGIKSWTPKWNDPIYLEKL
;
A
#
# COMPACT_ATOMS: atom_id res chain seq x y z
N MET A 1 56.29 -10.31 33.99
CA MET A 1 55.46 -10.25 35.21
C MET A 1 55.18 -8.79 35.54
N LYS A 2 54.00 -8.49 36.13
CA LYS A 2 53.72 -7.51 37.20
C LYS A 2 54.72 -6.34 37.44
N ASN A 3 54.31 -5.10 37.73
CA ASN A 3 52.99 -4.44 37.75
C ASN A 3 53.16 -2.95 38.19
N ILE A 4 52.06 -2.17 38.11
CA ILE A 4 51.71 -1.06 39.05
C ILE A 4 52.48 0.29 38.96
N PHE A 5 51.81 1.26 38.35
CA PHE A 5 51.76 2.68 38.73
C PHE A 5 51.26 2.86 40.17
N LEU A 6 51.76 3.82 40.98
CA LEU A 6 50.94 4.68 41.87
C LEU A 6 51.72 5.78 42.65
N ILE A 7 50.96 6.75 43.19
CA ILE A 7 51.22 7.67 44.34
C ILE A 7 52.13 8.91 44.07
N THR A 8 51.90 10.14 44.56
CA THR A 8 50.69 10.84 45.10
C THR A 8 50.85 12.39 45.09
N ILE A 9 49.95 13.10 44.39
CA ILE A 9 49.12 14.28 44.76
C ILE A 9 49.59 15.22 45.93
N LEU A 10 49.58 16.55 45.70
CA LEU A 10 48.89 17.60 46.50
C LEU A 10 48.94 18.94 45.71
N LEU A 11 47.89 19.66 45.27
CA LEU A 11 46.62 20.22 45.80
C LEU A 11 46.73 21.61 46.50
N PHE A 12 45.66 22.40 46.33
CA PHE A 12 45.32 23.77 46.82
C PHE A 12 45.70 24.94 45.89
N LEU A 13 44.77 25.61 45.17
CA LEU A 13 43.67 26.53 45.61
C LEU A 13 44.23 27.88 46.14
N PHE A 14 43.71 29.09 45.86
CA PHE A 14 42.49 29.61 45.20
C PHE A 14 42.83 31.00 44.60
N SER A 15 42.10 31.48 43.57
CA SER A 15 41.33 32.75 43.62
C SER A 15 40.70 33.07 42.25
N CYS A 16 39.58 33.79 42.26
CA CYS A 16 38.89 34.29 41.08
C CYS A 16 39.18 35.78 40.91
N ASP A 17 39.38 36.27 39.68
CA ASP A 17 38.89 37.62 39.32
C ASP A 17 38.78 37.87 37.80
N SER A 18 37.77 38.68 37.47
CA SER A 18 37.43 39.40 36.22
C SER A 18 38.07 39.02 34.84
N VAL A 19 37.21 38.44 33.99
CA VAL A 19 36.91 38.78 32.57
C VAL A 19 37.82 39.80 31.85
N ILE A 20 38.37 39.42 30.68
CA ILE A 20 38.22 40.15 29.39
C ILE A 20 38.45 39.21 28.18
N ALA A 21 37.46 39.20 27.28
CA ALA A 21 37.43 38.71 25.90
C ALA A 21 38.46 37.65 25.40
N LYS A 22 38.03 36.38 25.35
CA LYS A 22 38.34 35.55 24.16
C LYS A 22 37.33 35.90 23.06
N PRO A 23 37.73 36.11 21.80
CA PRO A 23 36.78 36.17 20.70
C PRO A 23 36.25 34.76 20.46
N THR A 24 35.13 34.42 21.10
CA THR A 24 34.29 33.29 20.68
C THR A 24 33.78 33.60 19.29
N ARG A 25 34.49 33.10 18.27
CA ARG A 25 34.07 33.12 16.88
C ARG A 25 32.63 32.58 16.84
N PRO A 26 31.62 33.39 16.52
CA PRO A 26 30.26 32.88 16.52
C PRO A 26 30.19 31.80 15.46
N LEU A 27 29.80 30.59 15.84
CA LEU A 27 29.35 29.55 14.92
C LEU A 27 27.97 29.94 14.38
N SER A 28 27.93 31.10 13.72
CA SER A 28 26.90 31.44 12.76
C SER A 28 27.14 30.55 11.54
N SER A 29 26.70 29.30 11.65
CA SER A 29 26.33 28.51 10.47
C SER A 29 25.12 29.21 9.86
N ALA A 30 25.40 30.23 9.05
CA ALA A 30 24.38 30.92 8.31
C ALA A 30 23.61 29.88 7.49
N CYS A 31 22.29 29.80 7.67
CA CYS A 31 21.47 28.85 6.94
C CYS A 31 21.57 29.16 5.44
N GLN A 32 22.26 28.29 4.70
CA GLN A 32 22.42 28.43 3.26
C GLN A 32 21.33 27.64 2.55
N THR A 33 20.45 28.37 1.85
CA THR A 33 19.53 27.78 0.88
C THR A 33 20.25 27.65 -0.46
N ILE A 34 20.39 26.42 -0.95
CA ILE A 34 20.93 26.13 -2.28
C ILE A 34 19.75 25.76 -3.20
N ASP A 35 19.52 26.52 -4.26
CA ASP A 35 18.47 26.23 -5.25
C ASP A 35 19.03 25.34 -6.37
N PHE A 36 18.43 24.15 -6.54
CA PHE A 36 18.82 23.16 -7.54
C PHE A 36 17.90 23.15 -8.79
N LYS A 37 16.97 24.10 -8.94
CA LYS A 37 16.02 24.13 -10.09
C LYS A 37 16.69 24.12 -11.45
N LEU A 38 17.88 24.72 -11.58
CA LEU A 38 18.65 24.73 -12.84
C LEU A 38 19.23 23.35 -13.21
N GLN A 39 19.27 22.40 -12.26
CA GLN A 39 19.66 21.00 -12.50
C GLN A 39 18.45 20.06 -12.64
N TRP A 40 17.21 20.58 -12.67
CA TRP A 40 16.02 19.74 -12.85
C TRP A 40 15.93 19.21 -14.29
N ASP A 41 15.98 17.89 -14.45
CA ASP A 41 15.61 17.23 -15.69
C ASP A 41 14.07 17.10 -15.73
N THR A 42 13.42 18.02 -16.43
CA THR A 42 11.96 18.07 -16.59
C THR A 42 11.46 17.23 -17.78
N ILE A 43 12.36 16.58 -18.53
CA ILE A 43 12.06 15.87 -19.78
C ILE A 43 12.13 14.35 -19.57
N ARG A 44 13.10 13.87 -18.78
CA ARG A 44 13.30 12.44 -18.56
C ARG A 44 12.25 11.86 -17.63
N VAL A 45 11.43 10.99 -18.19
CA VAL A 45 10.51 10.13 -17.44
C VAL A 45 11.30 9.20 -16.52
N LEU A 46 11.11 9.35 -15.21
CA LEU A 46 11.69 8.48 -14.20
C LEU A 46 11.03 7.09 -14.27
N LYS A 47 11.69 6.16 -14.95
CA LYS A 47 11.30 4.75 -14.96
C LYS A 47 11.67 4.12 -13.62
N ASN A 48 10.67 3.82 -12.80
CA ASN A 48 10.82 3.14 -11.52
C ASN A 48 10.32 1.69 -11.66
N PRO A 49 11.23 0.69 -11.80
CA PRO A 49 10.85 -0.67 -12.13
C PRO A 49 9.91 -1.28 -11.07
N TYR A 50 8.82 -1.90 -11.53
CA TYR A 50 7.77 -2.50 -10.69
C TYR A 50 7.05 -1.52 -9.74
N LYS A 51 7.24 -0.20 -9.92
CA LYS A 51 6.66 0.87 -9.10
C LYS A 51 6.41 2.12 -9.97
N GLY A 52 5.51 2.00 -10.95
CA GLY A 52 5.27 3.04 -11.96
C GLY A 52 3.88 3.66 -11.88
N TRP A 53 3.48 4.29 -12.98
CA TRP A 53 2.08 4.62 -13.22
C TRP A 53 1.30 3.36 -13.56
N TYR A 54 0.11 3.23 -12.98
CA TYR A 54 -0.80 2.13 -13.26
C TYR A 54 -2.23 2.67 -13.40
N HIS A 55 -3.02 2.01 -14.24
CA HIS A 55 -4.44 2.31 -14.39
C HIS A 55 -5.25 1.34 -13.51
N HIS A 56 -6.08 1.88 -12.63
CA HIS A 56 -7.05 1.08 -11.87
C HIS A 56 -8.12 0.55 -12.84
N LEU A 57 -8.39 -0.74 -12.83
CA LEU A 57 -9.38 -1.41 -13.68
C LEU A 57 -10.06 -2.48 -12.84
N LEU A 58 -11.39 -2.61 -12.85
CA LEU A 58 -12.11 -3.51 -11.92
C LEU A 58 -11.69 -3.24 -10.45
N ASP A 59 -11.80 -2.00 -9.97
CA ASP A 59 -11.45 -1.60 -8.59
C ASP A 59 -12.58 -0.80 -7.93
N ASN A 60 -12.91 -1.10 -6.68
CA ASN A 60 -14.17 -0.76 -6.00
C ASN A 60 -15.43 -1.24 -6.76
N GLY A 61 -15.27 -1.97 -7.85
CA GLY A 61 -16.32 -2.72 -8.53
C GLY A 61 -15.94 -3.14 -9.96
N VAL A 62 -16.58 -4.20 -10.44
CA VAL A 62 -16.32 -4.79 -11.77
C VAL A 62 -16.75 -3.88 -12.93
N ASP A 63 -17.52 -2.83 -12.66
CA ASP A 63 -17.94 -1.81 -13.62
C ASP A 63 -17.10 -0.51 -13.55
N LYS A 64 -16.14 -0.43 -12.62
CA LYS A 64 -15.43 0.81 -12.28
C LYS A 64 -14.11 0.96 -13.02
N TYR A 65 -13.77 2.23 -13.26
CA TYR A 65 -12.60 2.68 -14.02
C TYR A 65 -12.43 2.04 -15.41
N PRO A 66 -13.51 1.89 -16.21
CA PRO A 66 -13.45 1.22 -17.51
C PRO A 66 -12.56 1.99 -18.48
N ILE A 67 -11.82 1.24 -19.29
CA ILE A 67 -10.89 1.78 -20.27
C ILE A 67 -11.68 2.15 -21.52
N LYS A 68 -12.00 3.44 -21.66
CA LYS A 68 -12.82 3.97 -22.76
C LYS A 68 -12.06 4.04 -24.09
N ASN A 69 -10.73 4.13 -24.04
CA ASN A 69 -9.87 4.19 -25.21
C ASN A 69 -8.46 3.70 -24.83
N ASP A 70 -8.04 2.59 -25.41
CA ASP A 70 -6.73 1.97 -25.14
C ASP A 70 -5.54 2.82 -25.64
N THR A 71 -5.74 3.72 -26.61
CA THR A 71 -4.64 4.54 -27.16
C THR A 71 -4.07 5.54 -26.14
N MET A 72 -4.83 5.86 -25.09
CA MET A 72 -4.39 6.70 -23.97
C MET A 72 -3.13 6.16 -23.29
N PHE A 73 -3.00 4.84 -23.17
CA PHE A 73 -1.86 4.24 -22.47
C PHE A 73 -0.57 4.31 -23.28
N ALA A 74 -0.65 4.10 -24.60
CA ALA A 74 0.49 4.30 -25.50
C ALA A 74 0.98 5.76 -25.49
N ALA A 75 0.11 6.71 -25.16
CA ALA A 75 0.42 8.13 -25.06
C ALA A 75 0.95 8.58 -23.68
N PHE A 76 0.83 7.76 -22.62
CA PHE A 76 1.25 8.14 -21.27
C PHE A 76 2.61 7.52 -20.90
N PRO A 77 3.71 8.29 -20.84
CA PRO A 77 5.03 7.71 -20.64
C PRO A 77 5.20 7.04 -19.28
N GLY A 78 5.60 5.77 -19.28
CA GLY A 78 5.81 5.00 -18.04
C GLY A 78 4.52 4.43 -17.41
N MET A 79 3.40 4.45 -18.13
CA MET A 79 2.23 3.62 -17.84
C MET A 79 2.45 2.22 -18.44
N ASP A 80 2.85 1.25 -17.62
CA ASP A 80 3.12 -0.13 -18.06
C ASP A 80 2.41 -1.20 -17.20
N HIS A 81 1.50 -0.78 -16.31
CA HIS A 81 0.77 -1.68 -15.40
C HIS A 81 -0.74 -1.40 -15.38
N LEU A 82 -1.52 -2.47 -15.22
CA LEU A 82 -2.92 -2.39 -14.79
C LEU A 82 -3.03 -2.92 -13.35
N TYR A 83 -3.89 -2.30 -12.55
CA TYR A 83 -4.18 -2.72 -11.18
C TYR A 83 -5.64 -3.14 -11.05
N LEU A 84 -5.85 -4.41 -10.67
CA LEU A 84 -7.16 -5.02 -10.45
C LEU A 84 -7.45 -5.19 -8.96
N ARG A 85 -8.71 -5.00 -8.54
CA ARG A 85 -9.12 -5.30 -7.16
C ARG A 85 -10.49 -5.96 -7.12
N LEU A 86 -10.47 -7.27 -6.93
CA LEU A 86 -11.64 -8.13 -6.96
C LEU A 86 -11.91 -8.71 -5.57
N ALA A 87 -13.16 -8.68 -5.15
CA ALA A 87 -13.59 -9.43 -3.99
C ALA A 87 -13.45 -10.95 -4.24
N TRP A 88 -13.04 -11.72 -3.23
CA TRP A 88 -12.89 -13.17 -3.32
C TRP A 88 -14.20 -13.87 -3.77
N SER A 89 -15.35 -13.39 -3.32
CA SER A 89 -16.70 -13.78 -3.77
C SER A 89 -16.97 -13.70 -5.28
N TYR A 90 -16.18 -12.97 -6.06
CA TYR A 90 -16.25 -13.04 -7.54
C TYR A 90 -15.44 -14.18 -8.12
N LEU A 91 -14.36 -14.55 -7.45
CA LEU A 91 -13.37 -15.51 -7.94
C LEU A 91 -13.67 -16.94 -7.47
N GLU A 92 -14.46 -17.10 -6.40
CA GLU A 92 -14.88 -18.40 -5.87
C GLU A 92 -16.34 -18.34 -5.35
N PRO A 93 -17.35 -18.26 -6.26
CA PRO A 93 -18.76 -18.17 -5.89
C PRO A 93 -19.29 -19.39 -5.10
N ALA A 94 -18.65 -20.55 -5.21
CA ALA A 94 -18.90 -21.73 -4.38
C ALA A 94 -17.57 -22.41 -4.02
N GLU A 95 -17.51 -23.10 -2.89
CA GLU A 95 -16.28 -23.74 -2.37
C GLU A 95 -15.65 -24.68 -3.42
N GLY A 96 -14.40 -24.41 -3.80
CA GLY A 96 -13.66 -25.14 -4.84
C GLY A 96 -14.07 -24.82 -6.29
N HIS A 97 -15.03 -23.93 -6.52
CA HIS A 97 -15.52 -23.55 -7.85
C HIS A 97 -15.05 -22.13 -8.21
N TYR A 98 -13.95 -22.05 -8.96
CA TYR A 98 -13.32 -20.77 -9.30
C TYR A 98 -13.81 -20.17 -10.64
N ASP A 99 -13.98 -18.84 -10.67
CA ASP A 99 -14.23 -18.02 -11.86
C ASP A 99 -13.11 -16.98 -12.06
N TRP A 100 -12.14 -17.32 -12.90
CA TRP A 100 -10.99 -16.46 -13.24
C TRP A 100 -11.24 -15.53 -14.45
N HIS A 101 -12.40 -15.63 -15.11
CA HIS A 101 -12.69 -15.03 -16.42
C HIS A 101 -12.33 -13.53 -16.49
N ARG A 102 -12.67 -12.77 -15.43
CA ARG A 102 -12.42 -11.32 -15.36
C ARG A 102 -10.92 -10.96 -15.35
N ILE A 103 -10.08 -11.83 -14.80
CA ILE A 103 -8.62 -11.67 -14.84
C ILE A 103 -8.10 -12.16 -16.20
N ASP A 104 -8.59 -13.31 -16.68
CA ASP A 104 -8.18 -13.90 -17.95
C ASP A 104 -8.46 -12.99 -19.15
N GLU A 105 -9.60 -12.31 -19.21
CA GLU A 105 -9.92 -11.32 -20.25
C GLU A 105 -8.93 -10.15 -20.28
N VAL A 106 -8.58 -9.61 -19.10
CA VAL A 106 -7.62 -8.51 -18.97
C VAL A 106 -6.22 -8.98 -19.36
N VAL A 107 -5.82 -10.16 -18.91
CA VAL A 107 -4.52 -10.78 -19.27
C VAL A 107 -4.44 -11.00 -20.77
N ALA A 108 -5.42 -11.66 -21.37
CA ALA A 108 -5.47 -11.96 -22.80
C ALA A 108 -5.45 -10.70 -23.68
N LYS A 109 -6.10 -9.61 -23.24
CA LYS A 109 -6.09 -8.34 -23.97
C LYS A 109 -4.78 -7.57 -23.83
N TYR A 110 -4.29 -7.36 -22.60
CA TYR A 110 -3.25 -6.35 -22.34
C TYR A 110 -1.83 -6.89 -22.17
N VAL A 111 -1.65 -8.16 -21.75
CA VAL A 111 -0.29 -8.73 -21.62
C VAL A 111 0.43 -8.85 -22.99
N PRO A 112 -0.22 -9.26 -24.09
CA PRO A 112 0.39 -9.24 -25.43
C PRO A 112 0.81 -7.84 -25.91
N LEU A 113 0.20 -6.78 -25.35
CA LEU A 113 0.54 -5.37 -25.63
C LEU A 113 1.68 -4.84 -24.74
N GLY A 114 2.26 -5.68 -23.88
CA GLY A 114 3.39 -5.35 -23.01
C GLY A 114 3.03 -4.83 -21.62
N TYR A 115 1.75 -4.76 -21.26
CA TYR A 115 1.33 -4.36 -19.91
C TYR A 115 1.48 -5.50 -18.91
N LYS A 116 1.87 -5.15 -17.69
CA LYS A 116 1.90 -6.07 -16.54
C LYS A 116 0.59 -5.96 -15.76
N ILE A 117 0.13 -7.07 -15.20
CA ILE A 117 -1.05 -7.07 -14.34
C ILE A 117 -0.58 -7.16 -12.89
N SER A 118 -1.14 -6.29 -12.05
CA SER A 118 -1.09 -6.39 -10.59
C SER A 118 -2.53 -6.57 -10.10
N PHE A 119 -2.76 -7.41 -9.11
CA PHE A 119 -4.09 -7.62 -8.57
C PHE A 119 -4.10 -7.79 -7.06
N ARG A 120 -5.20 -7.36 -6.45
CA ARG A 120 -5.50 -7.54 -5.03
C ARG A 120 -6.83 -8.26 -4.88
N ILE A 121 -6.78 -9.47 -4.33
CA ILE A 121 -7.98 -10.20 -3.93
C ILE A 121 -8.38 -9.73 -2.52
N THR A 122 -9.66 -9.43 -2.28
CA THR A 122 -10.13 -8.88 -1.00
C THR A 122 -11.21 -9.73 -0.33
N SER A 123 -10.97 -10.08 0.93
CA SER A 123 -11.94 -10.73 1.83
C SER A 123 -12.90 -9.71 2.48
N LYS A 124 -12.64 -8.40 2.34
CA LYS A 124 -13.47 -7.32 2.89
C LYS A 124 -13.51 -6.12 1.95
N GLU A 125 -14.73 -5.65 1.68
CA GLU A 125 -15.04 -4.46 0.89
C GLU A 125 -16.04 -3.56 1.62
N THR A 126 -16.33 -2.37 1.08
CA THR A 126 -17.35 -1.43 1.60
C THR A 126 -18.39 -1.00 0.57
N GLY A 127 -18.38 -1.59 -0.62
CA GLY A 127 -19.39 -1.35 -1.65
C GLY A 127 -20.50 -2.41 -1.66
N THR A 128 -21.36 -2.35 -2.67
CA THR A 128 -22.57 -3.18 -2.79
C THR A 128 -22.46 -4.27 -3.84
N PHE A 129 -23.29 -5.30 -3.68
CA PHE A 129 -23.74 -6.19 -4.73
C PHE A 129 -24.94 -5.58 -5.49
N PRO A 130 -25.04 -5.78 -6.81
CA PRO A 130 -23.93 -6.10 -7.70
C PRO A 130 -22.95 -4.91 -7.78
N GLY A 131 -21.70 -5.17 -8.19
CA GLY A 131 -20.69 -4.14 -8.43
C GLY A 131 -19.39 -4.42 -7.69
N SER A 132 -19.36 -4.14 -6.40
CA SER A 132 -18.14 -4.18 -5.56
C SER A 132 -17.84 -5.54 -4.93
N VAL A 133 -18.86 -6.38 -4.76
CA VAL A 133 -18.74 -7.72 -4.16
C VAL A 133 -19.59 -8.74 -4.92
N GLY A 134 -19.18 -10.00 -4.88
CA GLY A 134 -19.88 -11.08 -5.58
C GLY A 134 -21.20 -11.49 -4.93
N HIS A 135 -21.32 -11.42 -3.61
CA HIS A 135 -22.48 -11.95 -2.87
C HIS A 135 -23.17 -10.89 -1.98
N GLU A 136 -24.49 -11.06 -1.82
CA GLU A 136 -25.32 -10.37 -0.83
C GLU A 136 -26.11 -11.41 -0.02
N LEU A 137 -26.37 -11.11 1.25
CA LEU A 137 -27.31 -11.88 2.07
C LEU A 137 -27.98 -10.96 3.10
N ASN A 138 -29.31 -10.86 3.04
CA ASN A 138 -30.12 -10.06 3.98
C ASN A 138 -29.68 -8.58 4.09
N GLY A 139 -29.28 -7.97 2.97
CA GLY A 139 -28.77 -6.61 2.87
C GLY A 139 -27.32 -6.44 3.35
N ILE A 140 -26.64 -7.51 3.75
CA ILE A 140 -25.22 -7.52 4.12
C ILE A 140 -24.39 -7.89 2.89
N GLN A 141 -23.34 -7.12 2.64
CA GLN A 141 -22.46 -7.22 1.48
C GLN A 141 -21.25 -8.11 1.82
N PHE A 142 -20.95 -9.09 0.98
CA PHE A 142 -19.97 -10.15 1.27
C PHE A 142 -18.83 -10.17 0.26
N ALA A 143 -17.68 -9.63 0.65
CA ALA A 143 -16.46 -9.72 -0.16
C ALA A 143 -15.80 -11.11 -0.05
N THR A 144 -15.71 -11.66 1.17
CA THR A 144 -15.52 -13.10 1.41
C THR A 144 -16.76 -13.85 0.91
N PRO A 145 -16.64 -14.99 0.20
CA PRO A 145 -17.79 -15.78 -0.21
C PRO A 145 -18.68 -16.19 0.97
N THR A 146 -20.01 -16.10 0.81
CA THR A 146 -20.98 -16.46 1.87
C THR A 146 -20.91 -17.94 2.29
N TRP A 147 -20.30 -18.82 1.51
CA TRP A 147 -20.09 -20.22 1.90
C TRP A 147 -19.08 -20.36 3.06
N VAL A 148 -18.14 -19.42 3.21
CA VAL A 148 -17.15 -19.40 4.31
C VAL A 148 -17.85 -19.15 5.66
N GLU A 149 -18.79 -18.19 5.72
CA GLU A 149 -19.62 -17.97 6.90
C GLU A 149 -20.52 -19.19 7.19
N LYS A 150 -21.12 -19.79 6.15
CA LYS A 150 -21.95 -21.01 6.28
C LYS A 150 -21.17 -22.22 6.80
N ALA A 151 -19.86 -22.30 6.50
CA ALA A 151 -18.96 -23.31 7.06
C ALA A 151 -18.64 -23.09 8.55
N GLY A 152 -19.07 -21.97 9.14
CA GLY A 152 -18.92 -21.65 10.56
C GLY A 152 -17.87 -20.58 10.87
N ALA A 153 -17.25 -19.97 9.85
CA ALA A 153 -16.26 -18.92 10.05
C ALA A 153 -16.87 -17.70 10.74
N LYS A 154 -16.21 -17.22 11.79
CA LYS A 154 -16.71 -16.08 12.58
C LYS A 154 -16.37 -14.76 11.89
N GLY A 155 -17.26 -13.79 12.02
CA GLY A 155 -17.09 -12.43 11.51
C GLY A 155 -17.94 -11.42 12.24
N THR A 156 -17.86 -10.16 11.81
CA THR A 156 -18.70 -9.06 12.29
C THR A 156 -19.27 -8.27 11.11
N VAL A 157 -20.47 -7.72 11.28
CA VAL A 157 -21.07 -6.80 10.30
C VAL A 157 -20.67 -5.38 10.68
N ALA A 158 -19.95 -4.71 9.78
CA ALA A 158 -19.54 -3.31 9.92
C ALA A 158 -20.38 -2.41 9.00
N MET A 159 -20.87 -1.29 9.54
CA MET A 159 -21.55 -0.25 8.78
C MET A 159 -20.54 0.80 8.28
N SER A 160 -20.57 1.12 6.99
CA SER A 160 -19.76 2.20 6.40
C SER A 160 -20.53 2.87 5.27
N GLY A 161 -20.71 4.19 5.32
CA GLY A 161 -21.43 4.93 4.27
C GLY A 161 -22.89 4.48 4.04
N GLY A 162 -23.55 3.91 5.06
CA GLY A 162 -24.88 3.32 4.93
C GLY A 162 -24.90 1.86 4.44
N ILE A 163 -23.74 1.30 4.09
CA ILE A 163 -23.59 -0.07 3.59
C ILE A 163 -23.17 -1.00 4.75
N LYS A 164 -23.91 -2.09 4.94
CA LYS A 164 -23.55 -3.18 5.87
C LYS A 164 -22.62 -4.16 5.16
N SER A 165 -21.40 -4.33 5.65
CA SER A 165 -20.41 -5.24 5.07
C SER A 165 -19.99 -6.30 6.10
N TRP A 166 -19.92 -7.57 5.69
CA TRP A 166 -19.37 -8.62 6.54
C TRP A 166 -17.84 -8.58 6.51
N THR A 167 -17.22 -8.69 7.69
CA THR A 167 -15.77 -8.73 7.86
C THR A 167 -15.39 -10.01 8.60
N PRO A 168 -14.54 -10.88 8.03
CA PRO A 168 -14.09 -12.08 8.74
C PRO A 168 -13.30 -11.70 9.98
N LYS A 169 -13.40 -12.53 11.02
CA LYS A 169 -12.45 -12.50 12.13
C LYS A 169 -11.14 -13.09 11.60
N TRP A 170 -10.15 -12.21 11.36
CA TRP A 170 -8.89 -12.54 10.67
C TRP A 170 -8.05 -13.68 11.26
N ASN A 171 -8.29 -14.06 12.53
CA ASN A 171 -7.64 -15.18 13.20
C ASN A 171 -8.62 -16.31 13.61
N ASP A 172 -9.79 -16.38 12.98
CA ASP A 172 -10.69 -17.51 13.13
C ASP A 172 -10.17 -18.73 12.34
N PRO A 173 -10.08 -19.92 12.95
CA PRO A 173 -9.44 -21.07 12.31
C PRO A 173 -10.21 -21.56 11.09
N ILE A 174 -11.54 -21.44 11.05
CA ILE A 174 -12.34 -21.85 9.89
C ILE A 174 -12.12 -20.87 8.74
N TYR A 175 -12.09 -19.55 9.01
CA TYR A 175 -11.72 -18.56 7.98
C TYR A 175 -10.32 -18.85 7.39
N LEU A 176 -9.33 -19.18 8.23
CA LEU A 176 -7.96 -19.48 7.78
C LEU A 176 -7.82 -20.85 7.10
N GLU A 177 -8.69 -21.81 7.36
CA GLU A 177 -8.75 -23.10 6.65
C GLU A 177 -9.33 -22.94 5.23
N LYS A 178 -10.24 -21.96 5.04
CA LYS A 178 -10.91 -21.73 3.75
C LYS A 178 -10.21 -20.74 2.83
N LEU A 179 -9.19 -20.01 3.31
CA LEU A 179 -8.48 -18.92 2.61
C LEU A 179 -7.27 -19.42 1.79
#